data_AF-A0AAX6RED5-F1
#
_entry.id   AF-A0AAX6RED5-F1
#
_cell.length_a   1.000
_cell.length_b   1.000
_cell.length_c   1.000
_cell.angle_alpha   90.00
_cell.angle_beta   90.00
_cell.angle_gamma   90.00
#
_symmetry.space_group_name_H-M   'P 1'
#
loop_
_entity.id
_entity.type
_entity.pdbx_description
1 polymer ?
#
loop_
_entity_poly.entity_id
_entity_poly.type
_entity_poly.pdbx_seq_one_letter_code
_entity_poly.pdbx_strand_id
1 'polypeptide(L)'
;MTGKMLNEYKKLVLLKGIEPITHYHFRMVKSLLASELKLTKKMQDERNKIQFADLMEEMLQSDAGVRKLIELFKAIAELENLADDLRKEMLKGFSHTMQFFHLENL
;
A
#
# COMPACT_ATOMS: atom_id res chain seq x y z
N MET A 1 -8.09 14.54 -4.63
CA MET A 1 -8.10 13.20 -5.26
C MET A 1 -9.53 12.68 -5.26
N THR A 2 -9.98 12.04 -6.34
CA THR A 2 -11.35 11.46 -6.40
C THR A 2 -11.39 10.14 -5.61
N GLY A 3 -12.53 9.76 -5.05
CA GLY A 3 -12.67 8.49 -4.30
C GLY A 3 -12.34 7.23 -5.12
N LYS A 4 -12.44 7.32 -6.45
CA LYS A 4 -12.04 6.25 -7.38
C LYS A 4 -10.53 5.99 -7.36
N MET A 5 -9.68 7.02 -7.23
CA MET A 5 -8.21 6.87 -7.13
C MET A 5 -7.77 6.21 -5.82
N LEU A 6 -8.39 6.58 -4.69
CA LEU A 6 -8.08 6.00 -3.37
C LEU A 6 -8.32 4.48 -3.36
N ASN A 7 -9.41 4.03 -4.00
CA ASN A 7 -9.71 2.60 -4.14
C ASN A 7 -8.65 1.85 -4.95
N GLU A 8 -8.09 2.44 -6.01
CA GLU A 8 -7.02 1.80 -6.79
C GLU A 8 -5.71 1.65 -6.01
N TYR A 9 -5.33 2.67 -5.22
CA TYR A 9 -4.15 2.54 -4.35
C TYR A 9 -4.35 1.50 -3.26
N LYS A 10 -5.53 1.43 -2.65
CA LYS A 10 -5.86 0.38 -1.68
C LYS A 10 -5.79 -1.01 -2.29
N LYS A 11 -6.26 -1.19 -3.52
CA LYS A 11 -6.11 -2.47 -4.25
C LYS A 11 -4.64 -2.83 -4.43
N LEU A 12 -3.78 -1.87 -4.78
CA LEU A 12 -2.34 -2.10 -4.87
C LEU A 12 -1.74 -2.50 -3.52
N VAL A 13 -2.06 -1.77 -2.45
CA VAL A 13 -1.62 -2.10 -1.08
C VAL A 13 -2.01 -3.53 -0.72
N LEU A 14 -3.29 -3.88 -0.90
CA LEU A 14 -3.80 -5.19 -0.50
C LEU A 14 -3.24 -6.32 -1.37
N LEU A 15 -3.50 -6.25 -2.68
CA LEU A 15 -3.30 -7.38 -3.59
C LEU A 15 -1.85 -7.55 -4.03
N LYS A 16 -1.09 -6.45 -4.11
CA LYS A 16 0.29 -6.45 -4.61
C LYS A 16 1.31 -6.14 -3.52
N GLY A 17 0.91 -5.43 -2.47
CA GLY A 17 1.79 -5.12 -1.33
C GLY A 17 1.78 -6.19 -0.25
N ILE A 18 0.68 -6.32 0.47
CA ILE A 18 0.63 -7.08 1.73
C ILE A 18 0.11 -8.50 1.59
N GLU A 19 -0.69 -8.83 0.57
CA GLU A 19 -1.15 -10.21 0.40
C GLU A 19 -0.04 -11.19 0.01
N PRO A 20 0.91 -10.84 -0.88
CA PRO A 20 1.98 -11.76 -1.25
C PRO A 20 3.00 -12.05 -0.13
N ILE A 21 3.07 -11.21 0.91
CA ILE A 21 4.10 -11.35 1.95
C ILE A 21 3.69 -12.38 3.02
N THR A 22 4.72 -13.02 3.59
CA THR A 22 4.58 -14.01 4.65
C THR A 22 4.03 -13.40 5.93
N HIS A 23 3.55 -14.25 6.84
CA HIS A 23 3.14 -13.81 8.17
C HIS A 23 4.27 -13.09 8.92
N TYR A 24 5.52 -13.58 8.79
CA TYR A 24 6.68 -12.96 9.40
C TYR A 24 6.93 -11.55 8.87
N HIS A 25 6.99 -11.39 7.53
CA HIS A 25 7.15 -10.08 6.91
C HIS A 25 6.00 -9.13 7.26
N PHE A 26 4.76 -9.63 7.32
CA PHE A 26 3.62 -8.81 7.70
C PHE A 26 3.72 -8.32 9.15
N ARG A 27 4.21 -9.15 10.08
CA ARG A 27 4.52 -8.71 11.45
C ARG A 27 5.60 -7.64 11.48
N MET A 28 6.66 -7.77 10.67
CA MET A 28 7.69 -6.73 10.54
C MET A 28 7.10 -5.41 10.04
N VAL A 29 6.28 -5.45 8.99
CA VAL A 29 5.61 -4.26 8.44
C VAL A 29 4.74 -3.57 9.49
N LYS A 30 3.91 -4.32 10.22
CA LYS A 30 3.10 -3.78 11.32
C LYS A 30 3.97 -3.13 12.39
N SER A 31 5.08 -3.76 12.76
CA SER A 31 6.01 -3.22 13.76
C SER A 31 6.68 -1.93 13.29
N LEU A 32 7.17 -1.90 12.05
CA LEU A 32 7.92 -0.76 11.48
C LEU A 32 7.00 0.43 11.21
N LEU A 33 5.72 0.19 10.89
CA LEU A 33 4.72 1.25 10.67
C LEU A 33 3.88 1.57 11.92
N ALA A 34 4.20 0.99 13.08
CA ALA A 34 3.38 1.13 14.28
C ALA A 34 3.21 2.58 14.75
N SER A 35 4.28 3.38 14.71
CA SER A 35 4.22 4.79 15.12
C SER A 35 3.38 5.63 14.16
N GLU A 36 3.61 5.47 12.85
CA GLU A 36 2.94 6.23 11.79
C GLU A 36 1.45 5.91 11.73
N LEU A 37 1.10 4.62 11.87
CA LEU A 37 -0.29 4.14 11.85
C LEU A 37 -0.93 4.10 13.25
N LYS A 38 -0.24 4.61 14.28
CA LYS A 38 -0.69 4.63 15.69
C LYS A 38 -1.20 3.27 16.16
N LEU A 39 -0.50 2.20 15.81
CA LEU A 39 -0.89 0.83 16.13
C LEU A 39 -0.60 0.51 17.59
N THR A 40 -1.65 0.18 18.34
CA THR A 40 -1.49 -0.46 19.65
C THR A 40 -0.90 -1.86 19.50
N LYS A 41 -0.36 -2.44 20.58
CA LYS A 41 0.13 -3.83 20.56
C LYS A 41 -0.95 -4.83 20.16
N LYS A 42 -2.15 -4.67 20.71
CA LYS A 42 -3.33 -5.47 20.31
C LYS A 42 -3.60 -5.39 18.81
N MET A 43 -3.58 -4.20 18.22
CA MET A 43 -3.78 -4.03 16.77
C MET A 43 -2.64 -4.65 15.96
N GLN A 44 -1.40 -4.62 16.45
CA GLN A 44 -0.28 -5.28 15.77
C GLN A 44 -0.44 -6.80 15.76
N ASP A 45 -1.06 -7.40 16.78
CA ASP A 45 -1.22 -8.86 16.87
C ASP A 45 -2.46 -9.35 16.09
N GLU A 46 -3.60 -8.71 16.29
CA GLU A 46 -4.90 -9.19 15.80
C GLU A 46 -5.22 -8.77 14.37
N ARG A 47 -4.68 -7.62 13.91
CA ARG A 47 -5.11 -7.04 12.65
C ARG A 47 -4.66 -7.89 11.46
N ASN A 48 -5.63 -8.27 10.64
CA ASN A 48 -5.40 -8.99 9.40
C ASN A 48 -5.00 -8.04 8.26
N LYS A 49 -4.63 -8.60 7.11
CA LYS A 49 -4.16 -7.83 5.96
C LYS A 49 -5.22 -6.89 5.38
N ILE A 50 -6.49 -7.32 5.31
CA ILE A 50 -7.61 -6.50 4.80
C ILE A 50 -7.77 -5.24 5.67
N GLN A 51 -7.93 -5.44 6.98
CA GLN A 51 -8.07 -4.36 7.95
C GLN A 51 -6.84 -3.44 8.00
N PHE A 52 -5.66 -3.96 7.65
CA PHE A 52 -4.45 -3.16 7.54
C PHE A 52 -4.48 -2.26 6.30
N ALA A 53 -4.91 -2.77 5.15
CA ALA A 53 -5.11 -1.96 3.95
C ALA A 53 -6.17 -0.88 4.15
N ASP A 54 -7.28 -1.21 4.84
CA ASP A 54 -8.30 -0.23 5.23
C ASP A 54 -7.69 0.90 6.07
N LEU A 55 -6.91 0.57 7.10
CA LEU A 55 -6.25 1.61 7.91
C LEU A 55 -5.25 2.43 7.09
N MET A 56 -4.48 1.81 6.19
CA MET A 56 -3.52 2.54 5.38
C MET A 56 -4.22 3.54 4.44
N GLU A 57 -5.37 3.18 3.86
CA GLU A 57 -6.20 4.10 3.09
C GLU A 57 -6.68 5.29 3.94
N GLU A 58 -7.18 5.02 5.15
CA GLU A 58 -7.70 6.04 6.07
C GLU A 58 -6.61 7.01 6.55
N MET A 59 -5.43 6.49 6.88
CA MET A 59 -4.33 7.25 7.50
C MET A 59 -3.38 7.87 6.48
N LEU A 60 -3.21 7.27 5.30
CA LEU A 60 -2.23 7.65 4.27
C LEU A 60 -2.94 8.01 2.95
N GLN A 61 -3.93 8.88 3.03
CA GLN A 61 -4.92 9.20 1.99
C GLN A 61 -4.37 9.60 0.61
N SER A 62 -3.09 10.02 0.52
CA SER A 62 -2.50 10.48 -0.75
C SER A 62 -2.22 9.37 -1.77
N ASP A 63 -1.99 8.15 -1.31
CA ASP A 63 -1.63 6.99 -2.12
C ASP A 63 -1.89 5.68 -1.37
N ALA A 64 -2.77 5.72 -0.38
CA ALA A 64 -3.00 4.64 0.59
C ALA A 64 -1.70 4.07 1.20
N GLY A 65 -0.59 4.81 1.20
CA GLY A 65 0.71 4.35 1.68
C GLY A 65 1.47 3.42 0.73
N VAL A 66 1.13 3.37 -0.55
CA VAL A 66 1.87 2.57 -1.55
C VAL A 66 3.36 2.96 -1.59
N ARG A 67 3.70 4.26 -1.62
CA ARG A 67 5.12 4.69 -1.60
C ARG A 67 5.84 4.24 -0.35
N LYS A 68 5.16 4.28 0.80
CA LYS A 68 5.70 3.83 2.07
C LYS A 68 6.03 2.34 2.04
N LEU A 69 5.15 1.50 1.49
CA LEU A 69 5.44 0.07 1.32
C LEU A 69 6.62 -0.17 0.38
N ILE A 70 6.72 0.59 -0.72
CA ILE A 70 7.86 0.47 -1.65
C ILE A 70 9.18 0.80 -0.92
N GLU A 71 9.23 1.90 -0.18
CA GLU A 71 10.41 2.29 0.62
C GLU A 71 10.78 1.22 1.65
N LEU A 72 9.78 0.72 2.38
CA LEU A 72 9.99 -0.29 3.40
C LEU A 72 10.46 -1.63 2.82
N PHE A 73 9.86 -2.07 1.72
CA PHE A 73 10.21 -3.34 1.07
C PHE A 73 11.60 -3.30 0.45
N LYS A 74 12.07 -2.15 -0.05
CA LYS A 74 13.47 -2.00 -0.49
C LYS A 74 14.49 -2.18 0.62
N ALA A 75 14.11 -1.90 1.86
CA ALA A 75 14.98 -2.09 3.02
C ALA A 75 15.01 -3.54 3.53
N ILE A 76 14.17 -4.42 2.96
CA ILE A 76 14.07 -5.84 3.32
C ILE A 76 14.49 -6.66 2.10
N ALA A 77 15.66 -7.29 2.14
CA ALA A 77 16.26 -7.95 0.97
C ALA A 77 15.31 -8.96 0.29
N GLU A 78 14.54 -9.72 1.08
CA GLU A 78 13.59 -10.71 0.58
C GLU A 78 12.36 -10.09 -0.13
N LEU A 79 12.14 -8.79 0.02
CA LEU A 79 11.00 -8.06 -0.54
C LEU A 79 11.40 -7.06 -1.64
N GLU A 80 12.68 -6.97 -2.01
CA GLU A 80 13.16 -5.99 -3.00
C GLU A 80 12.43 -6.14 -4.35
N ASN A 81 12.32 -7.37 -4.85
CA ASN A 81 11.57 -7.66 -6.09
C ASN A 81 10.11 -7.23 -6.00
N LEU A 82 9.48 -7.42 -4.83
CA LEU A 82 8.10 -7.01 -4.60
C LEU A 82 7.96 -5.49 -4.59
N ALA A 83 8.96 -4.77 -4.06
CA ALA A 83 9.00 -3.32 -4.08
C ALA A 83 9.05 -2.77 -5.52
N ASP A 84 9.86 -3.39 -6.38
CA ASP A 84 9.97 -3.01 -7.78
C ASP A 84 8.70 -3.31 -8.57
N ASP A 85 8.07 -4.46 -8.34
CA ASP A 85 6.80 -4.80 -8.97
C ASP A 85 5.67 -3.87 -8.52
N LEU A 86 5.60 -3.57 -7.21
CA LEU A 86 4.63 -2.61 -6.67
C LEU A 86 4.83 -1.21 -7.27
N ARG A 87 6.08 -0.78 -7.46
CA ARG A 87 6.40 0.49 -8.13
C ARG A 87 5.95 0.50 -9.59
N LYS A 88 6.19 -0.57 -10.34
CA LYS A 88 5.75 -0.68 -11.75
C LYS A 88 4.24 -0.62 -11.85
N GLU A 89 3.52 -1.35 -11.02
CA GLU A 89 2.04 -1.35 -11.00
C GLU A 89 1.48 0.02 -10.61
N MET A 90 2.07 0.68 -9.61
CA MET A 90 1.73 2.05 -9.25
C MET A 90 1.84 2.99 -10.46
N LEU A 91 2.98 2.97 -11.19
CA LEU A 91 3.20 3.82 -12.37
C LEU A 91 2.23 3.52 -13.53
N LYS A 92 1.88 2.25 -13.75
CA LYS A 92 0.84 1.88 -14.73
C LYS A 92 -0.51 2.48 -14.36
N GLY A 93 -0.88 2.40 -13.07
CA GLY A 93 -2.09 3.01 -12.53
C GLY A 93 -2.14 4.53 -12.75
N PHE A 94 -1.03 5.24 -12.51
CA PHE A 94 -0.93 6.68 -12.80
C PHE A 94 -1.10 6.99 -14.29
N SER A 95 -0.43 6.25 -15.17
CA SER A 95 -0.51 6.47 -16.62
C SER A 95 -1.94 6.30 -17.14
N HIS A 96 -2.61 5.22 -16.74
CA HIS A 96 -4.00 4.96 -17.13
C HIS A 96 -4.96 6.02 -16.56
N THR A 97 -4.72 6.45 -15.32
CA THR A 97 -5.52 7.50 -14.66
C THR A 97 -5.39 8.83 -15.40
N MET A 98 -4.17 9.24 -15.77
CA MET A 98 -3.95 10.47 -16.54
C MET A 98 -4.61 10.43 -17.92
N GLN A 99 -4.66 9.26 -18.58
CA GLN A 99 -5.39 9.08 -19.84
C GLN A 99 -6.90 9.32 -19.65
N PHE A 100 -7.50 8.81 -18.57
CA PHE A 100 -8.92 9.07 -18.28
C PHE A 100 -9.21 10.54 -18.00
N PHE A 101 -8.38 11.23 -17.21
CA PHE A 101 -8.54 12.66 -16.98
C PHE A 101 -8.44 13.46 -18.28
N HIS A 102 -7.57 13.06 -19.20
CA HIS A 102 -7.47 13.72 -20.50
C HIS A 102 -8.74 13.49 -21.36
N LEU A 103 -9.30 12.28 -21.34
CA LEU A 103 -10.51 11.93 -22.11
C LEU A 103 -11.81 12.53 -21.54
N GLU A 104 -11.93 12.73 -20.23
CA GLU A 104 -13.12 13.34 -19.60
C GLU A 104 -13.14 14.88 -19.70
N ASN A 105 -12.05 15.52 -20.13
CA ASN A 105 -11.93 16.97 -20.31
C ASN A 105 -11.81 17.41 -21.78
N LEU A 106 -12.22 16.53 -22.72
CA LEU A 106 -12.37 16.80 -24.16
C LEU A 106 -13.86 16.71 -24.53
#